data_AF-A0A8X7C2J4-F1
#
_entry.id   AF-A0A8X7C2J4-F1
#
_cell.length_a   1.000
_cell.length_b   1.000
_cell.length_c   1.000
_cell.angle_alpha   90.00
_cell.angle_beta   90.00
_cell.angle_gamma   90.00
#
_symmetry.space_group_name_H-M   'P 1'
#
loop_
_entity.id
_entity.type
_entity.pdbx_description
1 polymer ?
#
loop_
_entity_poly.entity_id
_entity_poly.type
_entity_poly.pdbx_seq_one_letter_code
_entity_poly.pdbx_strand_id
1 'polypeptide(L)'
;MANGYPDIYLVSKFPGIVSHLKKFLPKEANLIVVPLTDQVKRWDKSIKLSEEGKIMVKNAEVLVMDCTYLSELLYDLPKAKWIQTTWAGVELLMENVDKSK
;
A
#
# COMPACT_ATOMS: atom_id res chain seq x y z
N MET A 1 -19.43 17.76 10.41
CA MET A 1 -18.28 17.99 9.50
C MET A 1 -17.33 16.83 9.73
N ALA A 2 -16.91 16.12 8.68
CA ALA A 2 -15.90 15.08 8.83
C ALA A 2 -14.63 15.75 9.39
N ASN A 3 -14.08 15.23 10.48
CA ASN A 3 -12.79 15.69 11.00
C ASN A 3 -11.75 15.28 9.95
N GLY A 4 -11.49 16.16 8.98
CA GLY A 4 -10.88 15.87 7.66
C GLY A 4 -9.38 15.57 7.70
N TYR A 5 -8.96 14.65 8.57
CA TYR A 5 -7.60 14.15 8.62
C TYR A 5 -7.33 13.21 7.43
N PRO A 6 -6.12 13.25 6.84
CA PRO A 6 -5.75 12.36 5.75
C PRO A 6 -5.77 10.90 6.20
N ASP A 7 -6.35 10.06 5.34
CA ASP A 7 -6.30 8.62 5.47
C ASP A 7 -5.01 8.06 4.84
N ILE A 8 -4.28 7.26 5.61
CA ILE A 8 -3.08 6.54 5.19
C ILE A 8 -3.43 5.07 5.12
N TYR A 9 -3.40 4.51 3.92
CA TYR A 9 -3.69 3.09 3.69
C TYR A 9 -2.40 2.29 3.81
N LEU A 10 -2.39 1.30 4.70
CA LEU A 10 -1.27 0.39 4.90
C LEU A 10 -1.59 -0.98 4.28
N VAL A 11 -0.75 -1.41 3.35
CA VAL A 11 -0.80 -2.72 2.67
C VAL A 11 0.57 -3.38 2.82
N SER A 12 0.81 -4.06 3.93
CA SER A 12 2.14 -4.60 4.22
C SER A 12 2.11 -5.83 5.12
N LYS A 13 2.97 -6.81 4.79
CA LYS A 13 3.31 -7.95 5.65
C LYS A 13 4.55 -7.70 6.50
N PHE A 14 5.09 -6.48 6.51
CA PHE A 14 6.26 -6.15 7.30
C PHE A 14 5.95 -6.26 8.81
N PRO A 15 6.65 -7.13 9.57
CA PRO A 15 6.33 -7.36 10.97
C PRO A 15 6.40 -6.07 11.80
N GLY A 16 5.38 -5.82 12.62
CA GLY A 16 5.36 -4.69 13.55
C GLY A 16 5.17 -3.31 12.91
N ILE A 17 4.96 -3.20 11.59
CA ILE A 17 4.79 -1.88 10.95
C ILE A 17 3.54 -1.14 11.43
N VAL A 18 2.45 -1.87 11.69
CA VAL A 18 1.19 -1.28 12.21
C VAL A 18 1.42 -0.59 13.55
N SER A 19 2.11 -1.26 14.49
CA SER A 19 2.35 -0.69 15.82
C SER A 19 3.31 0.50 15.76
N HIS A 20 4.33 0.45 14.90
CA HIS A 20 5.24 1.57 14.67
C HIS A 20 4.51 2.78 14.08
N LEU A 21 3.73 2.60 13.02
CA LEU A 21 2.97 3.70 12.41
C LEU A 21 1.99 4.32 13.40
N LYS A 22 1.23 3.52 14.15
CA LYS A 22 0.33 4.05 15.20
C LYS A 22 1.04 4.85 16.28
N LYS A 23 2.31 4.54 16.57
CA LYS A 23 3.11 5.24 17.58
C LYS A 23 3.63 6.59 17.08
N PHE A 24 3.98 6.69 15.81
CA PHE A 24 4.72 7.84 15.26
C PHE A 24 3.90 8.73 14.32
N LEU A 25 2.77 8.25 13.80
CA LEU A 25 1.88 9.11 13.01
C LEU A 25 1.30 10.23 13.89
N PRO A 26 1.14 11.45 13.33
CA PRO A 26 0.44 12.52 14.02
C PRO A 26 -0.99 12.09 14.35
N LYS A 27 -1.57 12.68 15.40
CA LYS A 27 -2.95 12.37 15.81
C LYS A 27 -3.97 12.79 14.76
N GLU A 28 -3.56 13.68 13.88
CA GLU A 28 -4.27 14.26 12.75
C GLU A 28 -4.11 13.42 11.47
N ALA A 29 -3.80 12.12 11.58
CA ALA A 29 -3.80 11.18 10.47
C ALA A 29 -4.49 9.87 10.87
N ASN A 30 -5.27 9.31 9.95
CA ASN A 30 -5.94 8.03 10.17
C ASN A 30 -5.14 6.91 9.51
N LEU A 31 -4.78 5.87 10.28
CA LEU A 31 -4.17 4.67 9.72
C LEU A 31 -5.24 3.62 9.41
N ILE A 32 -5.45 3.34 8.12
CA ILE A 32 -6.34 2.29 7.64
C ILE A 32 -5.49 1.08 7.25
N VAL A 33 -5.59 0.01 8.05
CA VAL A 33 -4.88 -1.24 7.76
C VAL A 33 -5.73 -2.08 6.82
N VAL A 34 -5.22 -2.35 5.62
CA VAL A 34 -5.90 -3.19 4.64
C VAL A 34 -5.69 -4.67 5.02
N PRO A 35 -6.76 -5.46 5.19
CA PRO A 35 -6.63 -6.88 5.52
C PRO A 35 -5.91 -7.64 4.38
N LEU A 36 -4.92 -8.44 4.75
CA LEU A 36 -4.21 -9.33 3.82
C LEU A 36 -4.65 -10.76 4.10
N THR A 37 -5.27 -11.41 3.12
CA THR A 37 -5.84 -12.76 3.25
C THR A 37 -4.91 -13.86 2.75
N ASP A 38 -3.87 -13.49 2.00
CA ASP A 38 -2.97 -14.44 1.39
C ASP A 38 -2.00 -15.07 2.42
N GLN A 39 -1.72 -16.36 2.28
CA GLN A 39 -0.81 -17.11 3.16
C GLN A 39 0.63 -17.12 2.64
N VAL A 40 0.92 -16.37 1.59
CA VAL A 40 2.20 -16.39 0.88
C VAL A 40 3.25 -15.60 1.68
N LYS A 41 4.53 -15.98 1.56
CA LYS A 41 5.63 -15.24 2.17
C LYS A 41 5.73 -13.85 1.55
N ARG A 42 6.09 -12.85 2.37
CA ARG A 42 6.15 -11.42 1.97
C ARG A 42 7.12 -11.08 0.82
N TRP A 43 8.04 -11.97 0.48
CA TRP A 43 9.03 -11.79 -0.59
C TRP A 43 8.70 -12.59 -1.85
N ASP A 44 7.54 -13.26 -1.88
CA ASP A 44 7.10 -13.99 -3.06
C ASP A 44 6.52 -13.03 -4.10
N LYS A 45 6.94 -13.19 -5.35
CA LYS A 45 6.44 -12.38 -6.47
C LYS A 45 5.02 -12.75 -6.89
N SER A 46 4.51 -13.92 -6.49
CA SER A 46 3.16 -14.37 -6.84
C SER A 46 2.06 -13.77 -5.95
N ILE A 47 2.45 -12.99 -4.93
CA ILE A 47 1.51 -12.40 -3.99
C ILE A 47 0.65 -11.34 -4.69
N LYS A 48 -0.64 -11.34 -4.38
CA LYS A 48 -1.61 -10.42 -4.96
C LYS A 48 -2.53 -9.89 -3.88
N LEU A 49 -2.97 -8.65 -4.05
CA LEU A 49 -3.98 -8.09 -3.17
C LEU A 49 -5.35 -8.67 -3.55
N SER A 50 -6.20 -8.97 -2.57
CA SER A 50 -7.57 -9.44 -2.85
C SER A 50 -8.39 -8.34 -3.54
N GLU A 51 -9.47 -8.70 -4.23
CA GLU A 51 -10.34 -7.73 -4.88
C GLU A 51 -10.95 -6.72 -3.87
N GLU A 52 -11.29 -7.18 -2.67
CA GLU A 52 -11.74 -6.30 -1.58
C GLU A 52 -10.63 -5.30 -1.20
N GLY A 53 -9.39 -5.78 -1.06
CA GLY A 53 -8.24 -4.91 -0.79
C GLY A 53 -8.02 -3.88 -1.89
N LYS A 54 -8.13 -4.28 -3.16
CA LYS A 54 -8.04 -3.37 -4.32
C LYS A 54 -9.12 -2.30 -4.29
N ILE A 55 -10.36 -2.67 -3.98
CA ILE A 55 -11.47 -1.72 -3.83
C ILE A 55 -11.18 -0.71 -2.71
N MET A 56 -10.64 -1.15 -1.57
CA MET A 56 -10.29 -0.27 -0.46
C MET A 56 -9.24 0.78 -0.86
N VAL A 57 -8.23 0.39 -1.64
CA VAL A 57 -7.10 1.29 -1.98
C VAL A 57 -7.29 2.09 -3.27
N LYS A 58 -8.27 1.74 -4.12
CA LYS A 58 -8.49 2.37 -5.43
C LYS A 58 -8.56 3.91 -5.40
N ASN A 59 -9.13 4.46 -4.33
CA ASN A 59 -9.30 5.90 -4.14
C ASN A 59 -8.35 6.49 -3.09
N ALA A 60 -7.37 5.72 -2.60
CA ALA A 60 -6.44 6.18 -1.60
C ALA A 60 -5.52 7.28 -2.17
N GLU A 61 -5.34 8.36 -1.41
CA GLU A 61 -4.41 9.43 -1.78
C GLU A 61 -2.99 9.20 -1.23
N VAL A 62 -2.89 8.54 -0.06
CA VAL A 62 -1.63 8.21 0.60
C VAL A 62 -1.58 6.72 0.91
N LEU A 63 -0.55 6.04 0.41
CA LEU A 63 -0.34 4.61 0.62
C LEU A 63 1.03 4.32 1.22
N VAL A 64 1.09 3.34 2.12
CA VAL A 64 2.30 2.66 2.57
C VAL A 64 2.16 1.19 2.17
N MET A 65 3.00 0.71 1.26
CA MET A 65 2.77 -0.58 0.60
C MET A 65 4.04 -1.41 0.38
N ASP A 66 3.96 -2.72 0.49
CA ASP A 66 5.05 -3.59 0.01
C ASP A 66 5.11 -3.55 -1.53
N CYS A 67 6.32 -3.52 -2.10
CA CYS A 67 6.52 -3.43 -3.56
C CYS A 67 5.84 -4.58 -4.32
N THR A 68 5.71 -5.74 -3.69
CA THR A 68 5.06 -6.92 -4.26
C THR A 68 3.56 -6.75 -4.49
N TYR A 69 2.86 -5.96 -3.66
CA TYR A 69 1.46 -5.60 -3.90
C TYR A 69 1.34 -4.39 -4.85
N LEU A 70 2.30 -3.46 -4.80
CA LEU A 70 2.30 -2.27 -5.65
C LEU A 70 2.52 -2.59 -7.12
N SER A 71 3.33 -3.59 -7.45
CA SER A 71 3.69 -3.90 -8.84
C SER A 71 2.47 -4.15 -9.74
N GLU A 72 1.39 -4.76 -9.23
CA GLU A 72 0.16 -4.99 -10.00
C GLU A 72 -0.79 -3.78 -10.03
N LEU A 73 -0.60 -2.80 -9.15
CA LEU A 73 -1.49 -1.64 -8.97
C LEU A 73 -0.91 -0.33 -9.51
N LEU A 74 0.29 -0.36 -10.13
CA LEU A 74 1.02 0.83 -10.59
C LEU A 74 0.16 1.82 -11.40
N TYR A 75 -0.77 1.30 -12.21
CA TYR A 75 -1.64 2.11 -13.07
C TYR A 75 -3.11 2.14 -12.62
N ASP A 76 -3.45 1.47 -11.51
CA ASP A 76 -4.82 1.31 -11.00
C ASP A 76 -5.12 2.18 -9.77
N LEU A 77 -4.23 3.13 -9.46
CA LEU A 77 -4.33 4.04 -8.32
C LEU A 77 -4.49 5.51 -8.78
N PRO A 78 -5.61 5.87 -9.43
CA PRO A 78 -5.76 7.16 -10.13
C PRO A 78 -5.78 8.39 -9.21
N LYS A 79 -5.93 8.20 -7.90
CA LYS A 79 -5.95 9.28 -6.90
C LYS A 79 -4.70 9.33 -6.02
N ALA A 80 -3.77 8.38 -6.18
CA ALA A 80 -2.58 8.34 -5.36
C ALA A 80 -1.73 9.59 -5.60
N LYS A 81 -1.46 10.32 -4.53
CA LYS A 81 -0.57 11.49 -4.49
C LYS A 81 0.79 11.13 -3.90
N TRP A 82 0.81 10.18 -2.97
CA TRP A 82 2.02 9.71 -2.30
C TRP A 82 1.97 8.21 -2.05
N ILE A 83 3.05 7.51 -2.44
CA ILE A 83 3.22 6.08 -2.17
C ILE A 83 4.60 5.89 -1.54
N GLN A 84 4.62 5.38 -0.31
CA GLN A 84 5.84 4.97 0.38
C GLN A 84 5.96 3.45 0.33
N THR A 85 7.01 2.96 -0.31
CA THR A 85 7.32 1.53 -0.27
C THR A 85 7.94 1.16 1.08
N THR A 86 7.64 -0.04 1.57
CA THR A 86 8.27 -0.59 2.80
C THR A 86 9.62 -1.26 2.52
N TRP A 87 9.99 -1.37 1.24
CA TRP A 87 11.26 -1.92 0.75
C TRP A 87 12.03 -0.85 -0.01
N ALA A 88 13.36 -0.94 0.02
CA ALA A 88 14.24 -0.09 -0.78
C ALA A 88 14.31 -0.51 -2.27
N GLY A 89 14.17 -1.81 -2.54
CA GLY A 89 14.24 -2.37 -3.90
C GLY A 89 13.00 -2.01 -4.73
N VAL A 90 13.24 -1.60 -5.98
CA VAL A 90 12.20 -1.18 -6.95
C VAL A 90 12.11 -2.10 -8.16
N GLU A 91 12.91 -3.17 -8.21
CA GLU A 91 13.07 -4.05 -9.37
C GLU A 91 11.72 -4.64 -9.82
N LEU A 92 10.88 -5.06 -8.87
CA LEU A 92 9.54 -5.59 -9.14
C LEU A 92 8.58 -4.57 -9.75
N LEU A 93 8.76 -3.29 -9.41
CA LEU A 93 7.97 -2.22 -9.99
C LEU A 93 8.42 -2.00 -11.44
N MET A 94 9.73 -1.96 -11.66
CA MET A 94 10.33 -1.77 -12.99
C MET A 94 9.96 -2.89 -13.96
N GLU A 95 9.76 -4.13 -13.48
CA GLU A 95 9.24 -5.25 -14.29
C GLU A 95 7.85 -4.98 -14.89
N ASN A 96 7.03 -4.15 -14.23
CA ASN A 96 5.64 -3.87 -14.60
C ASN A 96 5.41 -2.43 -15.07
N VAL A 97 6.48 -1.64 -15.24
CA VAL A 97 6.36 -0.31 -15.87
C VAL A 97 5.94 -0.48 -17.33
N ASP A 98 4.82 0.14 -17.68
CA ASP A 98 4.37 0.32 -19.05
C ASP A 98 5.40 1.16 -19.81
N LYS A 99 6.11 0.52 -20.74
CA LYS A 99 7.19 1.13 -21.53
C LYS A 99 6.68 2.13 -22.57
N SER A 100 5.38 2.26 -22.74
CA SER A 100 4.76 3.20 -23.67
C SER A 100 4.34 4.53 -23.03
N LYS A 101 4.47 4.65 -21.70
CA LYS A 101 4.15 5.86 -20.93
C LYS A 101 5.38 6.62 -20.49
#